data_AF-A0A966CAJ4-F1
#
_entry.id   AF-A0A966CAJ4-F1
#
_cell.length_a   1.000
_cell.length_b   1.000
_cell.length_c   1.000
_cell.angle_alpha   90.00
_cell.angle_beta   90.00
_cell.angle_gamma   90.00
#
_symmetry.space_group_name_H-M   'P 1'
#
loop_
_entity.id
_entity.type
_entity.pdbx_description
1 polymer ?
#
loop_
_entity_poly.entity_id
_entity_poly.type
_entity_poly.pdbx_seq_one_letter_code
_entity_poly.pdbx_strand_id
1 'polypeptide(L)'
;MRQPAVGATWLGRAALRLGCVPTAIVLAGASASFAVAHPAEEPPPAVTVGTPVGGSLVWRELRYSASKFLLRASTVIRVDEVDDDTLRPGLRQPIAGDGVALPSRVLVVGVATDLPFGRSERVSYWLDPATGAAVQGDKLALGGKPYRKVFRYLTDGIEVWRQSPANDG
;
A
#
# COMPACT_ATOMS: atom_id res chain seq x y z
N MET A 1 23.28 18.46 16.25
CA MET A 1 24.02 17.87 15.11
C MET A 1 23.01 17.36 14.09
N ARG A 2 22.90 18.01 12.91
CA ARG A 2 21.92 17.65 11.86
C ARG A 2 22.58 16.66 10.89
N GLN A 3 21.99 15.48 10.69
CA GLN A 3 22.38 14.55 9.62
C GLN A 3 21.88 15.10 8.26
N PRO A 4 22.68 15.00 7.17
CA PRO A 4 22.23 15.39 5.85
C PRO A 4 21.22 14.38 5.28
N ALA A 5 20.12 14.88 4.72
CA ALA A 5 19.18 14.10 3.95
C ALA A 5 19.83 13.70 2.62
N VAL A 6 20.01 12.39 2.40
CA VAL A 6 20.46 11.86 1.11
C VAL A 6 19.24 11.73 0.20
N GLY A 7 18.99 12.75 -0.63
CA GLY A 7 18.03 12.67 -1.73
C GLY A 7 18.66 11.90 -2.89
N ALA A 8 18.11 10.73 -3.21
CA ALA A 8 18.48 9.98 -4.40
C ALA A 8 17.45 10.25 -5.51
N THR A 9 17.78 11.14 -6.44
CA THR A 9 16.98 11.44 -7.62
C THR A 9 17.21 10.35 -8.67
N TRP A 10 16.20 9.52 -8.94
CA TRP A 10 16.24 8.52 -10.02
C TRP A 10 15.49 9.07 -11.25
N LEU A 11 16.25 9.55 -12.25
CA LEU A 11 15.74 9.85 -13.59
C LEU A 11 15.93 8.61 -14.47
N GLY A 12 14.90 7.78 -14.56
CA GLY A 12 14.85 6.62 -15.44
C GLY A 12 13.70 6.73 -16.44
N ARG A 13 13.95 7.34 -17.60
CA ARG A 13 13.06 7.23 -18.78
C ARG A 13 13.21 5.82 -19.36
N ALA A 14 12.19 4.97 -19.18
CA ALA A 14 12.04 3.73 -19.92
C ALA A 14 10.71 3.74 -20.68
N ALA A 15 10.79 3.98 -21.99
CA ALA A 15 9.70 3.80 -22.92
C ALA A 15 9.45 2.29 -23.09
N LEU A 16 8.35 1.77 -22.53
CA LEU A 16 7.89 0.42 -22.83
C LEU A 16 7.01 0.44 -24.09
N ARG A 17 7.56 -0.11 -25.17
CA ARG A 17 6.82 -0.44 -26.40
C ARG A 17 5.92 -1.65 -26.13
N LEU A 18 4.65 -1.54 -26.52
CA LEU A 18 3.70 -2.65 -26.59
C LEU A 18 4.21 -3.72 -27.57
N GLY A 19 4.28 -4.96 -27.10
CA GLY A 19 4.44 -6.16 -27.91
C GLY A 19 3.29 -7.13 -27.64
N CYS A 20 2.42 -7.27 -28.63
CA CYS A 20 1.28 -8.18 -28.65
C CYS A 20 1.76 -9.59 -29.05
N VAL A 21 1.51 -10.62 -28.24
CA VAL A 21 1.65 -12.03 -28.65
C VAL A 21 0.48 -12.83 -28.07
N PRO A 22 -0.42 -13.38 -28.91
CA PRO A 22 -1.46 -14.29 -28.45
C PRO A 22 -0.89 -15.72 -28.50
N THR A 23 -0.63 -16.30 -27.33
CA THR A 23 -0.32 -17.74 -27.23
C THR A 23 -1.58 -18.49 -26.80
N ALA A 24 -2.25 -19.11 -27.77
CA ALA A 24 -3.31 -20.08 -27.51
C ALA A 24 -2.68 -21.36 -26.96
N ILE A 25 -3.03 -21.74 -25.72
CA ILE A 25 -2.66 -23.02 -25.13
C ILE A 25 -3.83 -23.98 -25.33
N VAL A 26 -3.59 -25.02 -26.13
CA VAL A 26 -4.46 -26.21 -26.25
C VAL A 26 -4.16 -27.12 -25.06
N LEU A 27 -5.16 -27.31 -24.19
CA LEU A 27 -5.11 -28.27 -23.07
C LEU A 27 -5.49 -29.66 -23.58
N ALA A 28 -4.49 -30.53 -23.73
CA ALA A 28 -4.68 -31.97 -23.85
C ALA A 28 -4.70 -32.58 -22.43
N GLY A 29 -5.79 -33.31 -22.13
CA GLY A 29 -6.05 -33.89 -20.83
C GLY A 29 -5.16 -35.08 -20.48
N ALA A 30 -4.75 -35.11 -19.21
CA ALA A 30 -4.35 -36.33 -18.51
C ALA A 30 -5.13 -36.35 -17.20
N SER A 31 -6.13 -37.21 -17.12
CA SER A 31 -6.91 -37.46 -15.90
C SER A 31 -6.06 -38.27 -14.92
N ALA A 32 -5.36 -37.57 -14.03
CA ALA A 32 -4.85 -38.18 -12.81
C ALA A 32 -5.88 -37.92 -11.70
N SER A 33 -6.56 -38.97 -11.26
CA SER A 33 -7.44 -38.92 -10.09
C SER A 33 -6.58 -38.80 -8.83
N PHE A 34 -6.16 -37.58 -8.51
CA PHE A 34 -5.72 -37.23 -7.17
C PHE A 34 -6.96 -36.92 -6.34
N ALA A 35 -7.17 -37.69 -5.27
CA ALA A 35 -8.05 -37.27 -4.19
C ALA A 35 -7.40 -36.05 -3.52
N VAL A 36 -7.71 -34.87 -4.02
CA VAL A 36 -7.37 -33.61 -3.35
C VAL A 36 -8.24 -33.59 -2.10
N ALA A 37 -7.61 -33.87 -0.95
CA ALA A 37 -8.20 -33.47 0.32
C ALA A 37 -8.43 -31.96 0.23
N HIS A 38 -9.70 -31.54 0.20
CA HIS A 38 -10.05 -30.13 0.23
C HIS A 38 -9.36 -29.52 1.46
N PRO A 39 -8.46 -28.53 1.30
CA PRO A 39 -7.99 -27.77 2.45
C PRO A 39 -9.23 -27.17 3.13
N ALA A 40 -9.24 -27.20 4.46
CA ALA A 40 -10.29 -26.63 5.28
C ALA A 40 -10.67 -25.24 4.73
N GLU A 41 -11.97 -25.08 4.44
CA GLU A 41 -12.55 -23.88 3.86
C GLU A 41 -12.09 -22.65 4.66
N GLU A 42 -11.27 -21.82 4.03
CA GLU A 42 -10.77 -20.59 4.65
C GLU A 42 -11.96 -19.65 4.87
N PRO A 43 -12.18 -19.16 6.10
CA PRO A 43 -13.36 -18.36 6.40
C PRO A 43 -13.37 -17.10 5.50
N PRO A 44 -14.51 -16.72 4.92
CA PRO A 44 -14.60 -15.55 4.07
C PRO A 44 -14.18 -14.29 4.83
N PRO A 45 -13.64 -13.27 4.13
CA PRO A 45 -13.23 -12.03 4.76
C PRO A 45 -14.40 -11.37 5.48
N ALA A 46 -14.17 -10.90 6.71
CA ALA A 46 -15.17 -10.12 7.43
C ALA A 46 -15.23 -8.70 6.83
N VAL A 47 -16.38 -8.35 6.27
CA VAL A 47 -16.65 -7.03 5.69
C VAL A 47 -17.57 -6.27 6.63
N THR A 48 -17.12 -5.12 7.13
CA THR A 48 -18.00 -4.17 7.83
C THR A 48 -18.51 -3.14 6.82
N VAL A 49 -19.78 -3.25 6.45
CA VAL A 49 -20.46 -2.32 5.52
C VAL A 49 -20.92 -1.08 6.29
N GLY A 50 -20.51 0.11 5.83
CA GLY A 50 -21.01 1.38 6.34
C GLY A 50 -22.20 1.86 5.52
N THR A 51 -23.10 2.65 6.12
CA THR A 51 -24.26 3.23 5.41
C THR A 51 -23.78 4.24 4.36
N PRO A 52 -24.13 4.08 3.08
CA PRO A 52 -23.69 4.99 2.03
C PRO A 52 -24.42 6.34 2.12
N VAL A 53 -23.68 7.44 2.01
CA VAL A 53 -24.25 8.79 1.83
C VAL A 53 -23.62 9.43 0.57
N GLY A 54 -24.31 9.38 -0.56
CA GLY A 54 -24.01 10.21 -1.75
C GLY A 54 -22.87 9.74 -2.68
N GLY A 55 -22.95 8.55 -3.27
CA GLY A 55 -21.87 8.00 -4.13
C GLY A 55 -20.65 7.48 -3.35
N SER A 56 -20.86 7.32 -2.05
CA SER A 56 -19.90 7.11 -0.97
C SER A 56 -19.41 5.66 -0.89
N LEU A 57 -18.12 5.52 -0.54
CA LEU A 57 -17.45 4.27 -0.16
C LEU A 57 -18.35 3.43 0.78
N VAL A 58 -18.84 2.32 0.26
CA VAL A 58 -19.79 1.42 0.96
C VAL A 58 -19.12 0.63 2.10
N TRP A 59 -17.79 0.65 2.15
CA TRP A 59 -17.00 -0.03 3.18
C TRP A 59 -15.91 0.92 3.70
N ARG A 60 -15.61 0.81 4.99
CA ARG A 60 -14.52 1.59 5.63
C ARG A 60 -13.42 0.71 6.19
N GLU A 61 -13.71 -0.56 6.42
CA GLU A 61 -12.74 -1.51 6.96
C GLU A 61 -12.93 -2.89 6.33
N LEU A 62 -11.83 -3.48 5.88
CA LEU A 62 -11.77 -4.86 5.41
C LEU A 62 -10.74 -5.61 6.25
N ARG A 63 -11.11 -6.81 6.71
CA ARG A 63 -10.23 -7.66 7.51
C ARG A 63 -10.00 -9.00 6.81
N TYR A 64 -8.73 -9.30 6.62
CA TYR A 64 -8.25 -10.55 6.04
C TYR A 64 -7.39 -11.28 7.06
N SER A 65 -7.48 -12.60 7.05
CA SER A 65 -6.56 -13.43 7.80
C SER A 65 -6.30 -14.71 7.03
N ALA A 66 -5.03 -15.10 6.95
CA ALA A 66 -4.62 -16.36 6.37
C ALA A 66 -3.77 -17.13 7.41
N SER A 67 -3.86 -18.45 7.42
CA SER A 67 -3.05 -19.29 8.28
C SER A 67 -2.58 -20.55 7.56
N LYS A 68 -1.38 -21.01 7.90
CA LYS A 68 -0.84 -22.28 7.45
C LYS A 68 0.02 -22.88 8.55
N PHE A 69 -0.31 -24.08 9.00
CA PHE A 69 0.28 -24.69 10.19
C PHE A 69 0.20 -23.73 11.40
N LEU A 70 1.34 -23.39 11.99
CA LEU A 70 1.45 -22.47 13.13
C LEU A 70 1.69 -21.01 12.71
N LEU A 71 1.72 -20.73 11.40
CA LEU A 71 1.93 -19.38 10.87
C LEU A 71 0.58 -18.69 10.62
N ARG A 72 0.47 -17.44 11.06
CA ARG A 72 -0.71 -16.59 10.85
C ARG A 72 -0.28 -15.25 10.28
N ALA A 73 -1.07 -14.73 9.35
CA ALA A 73 -1.00 -13.35 8.90
C ALA A 73 -2.40 -12.72 8.99
N SER A 74 -2.47 -11.44 9.34
CA SER A 74 -3.71 -10.68 9.31
C SER A 74 -3.48 -9.33 8.68
N THR A 75 -4.41 -8.90 7.83
CA THR A 75 -4.38 -7.60 7.18
C THR A 75 -5.67 -6.85 7.47
N VAL A 76 -5.57 -5.59 7.85
CA VAL A 76 -6.68 -4.66 8.01
C VAL A 76 -6.48 -3.52 7.02
N ILE A 77 -7.44 -3.32 6.14
CA ILE A 77 -7.50 -2.18 5.22
C ILE A 77 -8.54 -1.21 5.76
N ARG A 78 -8.19 0.07 5.87
CA ARG A 78 -9.09 1.15 6.30
C ARG A 78 -9.12 2.26 5.27
N VAL A 79 -10.28 2.87 5.12
CA VAL A 79 -10.44 4.06 4.30
C VAL A 79 -11.19 5.11 5.09
N ASP A 80 -10.56 6.28 5.22
CA ASP A 80 -11.12 7.45 5.87
C ASP A 80 -11.07 8.64 4.90
N GLU A 81 -12.05 9.53 4.98
CA GLU A 81 -12.04 10.81 4.25
C GLU A 81 -11.72 11.92 5.26
N VAL A 82 -10.76 12.77 4.93
CA VAL A 82 -10.29 13.86 5.80
C VAL A 82 -10.13 15.14 5.02
N ASP A 83 -10.33 16.27 5.71
CA ASP A 83 -10.10 17.59 5.14
C ASP A 83 -8.60 17.91 5.04
N ASP A 84 -8.26 18.75 4.08
CA ASP A 84 -6.89 19.07 3.73
C ASP A 84 -6.13 19.79 4.85
N ASP A 85 -6.82 20.65 5.62
CA ASP A 85 -6.26 21.35 6.77
C ASP A 85 -5.73 20.39 7.86
N THR A 86 -6.35 19.20 7.99
CA THR A 86 -5.89 18.17 8.94
C THR A 86 -4.58 17.53 8.49
N LEU A 87 -4.38 17.39 7.18
CA LEU A 87 -3.25 16.68 6.59
C LEU A 87 -2.05 17.57 6.30
N ARG A 88 -2.30 18.83 5.93
CA ARG A 88 -1.28 19.77 5.45
C ARG A 88 -0.04 19.83 6.36
N PRO A 89 -0.14 19.84 7.71
CA PRO A 89 1.04 19.84 8.58
C PRO A 89 1.88 18.55 8.54
N GLY A 90 1.28 17.42 8.17
CA GLY A 90 1.92 16.11 8.11
C GLY A 90 2.50 15.76 6.73
N LEU A 91 2.25 16.58 5.71
CA LEU A 91 2.82 16.39 4.39
C LEU A 91 4.28 16.83 4.37
N ARG A 92 5.13 15.95 3.85
CA ARG A 92 6.53 16.23 3.66
C ARG A 92 6.70 17.14 2.45
N GLN A 93 7.39 18.26 2.66
CA GLN A 93 7.73 19.16 1.58
C GLN A 93 8.86 18.53 0.73
N PRO A 94 8.69 18.48 -0.60
CA PRO A 94 9.74 17.97 -1.46
C PRO A 94 10.95 18.91 -1.47
N ILE A 95 12.14 18.36 -1.69
CA ILE A 95 13.38 19.13 -1.82
C ILE A 95 13.42 19.82 -3.20
N ALA A 96 12.88 19.16 -4.23
CA ALA A 96 12.82 19.67 -5.59
C ALA A 96 11.54 19.22 -6.30
N GLY A 97 11.08 20.04 -7.25
CA GLY A 97 9.86 19.79 -8.02
C GLY A 97 8.58 20.19 -7.28
N ASP A 98 7.49 20.25 -8.03
CA ASP A 98 6.18 20.60 -7.51
C ASP A 98 5.45 19.35 -7.04
N GLY A 99 5.13 19.31 -5.75
CA GLY A 99 4.30 18.26 -5.18
C GLY A 99 2.91 18.27 -5.79
N VAL A 100 2.30 17.08 -5.93
CA VAL A 100 0.88 16.98 -6.31
C VAL A 100 0.07 17.84 -5.34
N ALA A 101 -0.78 18.71 -5.91
CA ALA A 101 -1.62 19.62 -5.17
C ALA A 101 -2.53 18.85 -4.21
N LEU A 102 -2.69 19.40 -3.00
CA LEU A 102 -3.58 18.80 -2.00
C LEU A 102 -5.01 19.22 -2.34
N PRO A 103 -5.91 18.28 -2.69
CA PRO A 103 -7.34 18.60 -2.85
C PRO A 103 -7.96 18.95 -1.49
N SER A 104 -9.10 19.63 -1.49
CA SER A 104 -9.81 20.03 -0.25
C SER A 104 -10.24 18.84 0.62
N ARG A 105 -10.46 17.68 -0.02
CA ARG A 105 -10.75 16.41 0.66
C ARG A 105 -9.83 15.33 0.15
N VAL A 106 -9.37 14.49 1.06
CA VAL A 106 -8.39 13.44 0.78
C VAL A 106 -8.89 12.12 1.34
N LEU A 107 -8.75 11.05 0.56
CA LEU A 107 -8.93 9.69 1.05
C LEU A 107 -7.63 9.18 1.64
N VAL A 108 -7.67 8.77 2.91
CA VAL A 108 -6.58 8.08 3.58
C VAL A 108 -6.85 6.59 3.54
N VAL A 109 -6.06 5.87 2.76
CA VAL A 109 -6.12 4.41 2.68
C VAL A 109 -5.00 3.83 3.51
N GLY A 110 -5.35 3.21 4.64
CA GLY A 110 -4.41 2.53 5.54
C GLY A 110 -4.46 1.03 5.37
N VAL A 111 -3.31 0.37 5.34
CA VAL A 111 -3.14 -1.09 5.33
C VAL A 111 -2.21 -1.45 6.47
N ALA A 112 -2.71 -2.18 7.46
CA ALA A 112 -1.91 -2.75 8.54
C ALA A 112 -1.87 -4.27 8.39
N THR A 113 -0.67 -4.84 8.34
CA THR A 113 -0.47 -6.28 8.22
C THR A 113 0.42 -6.79 9.34
N ASP A 114 -0.09 -7.75 10.09
CA ASP A 114 0.71 -8.56 11.01
C ASP A 114 1.19 -9.80 10.26
N LEU A 115 2.50 -10.01 10.26
CA LEU A 115 3.17 -11.06 9.52
C LEU A 115 3.79 -12.09 10.50
N PRO A 116 4.05 -13.32 10.04
CA PRO A 116 4.76 -14.29 10.85
C PRO A 116 6.13 -13.78 11.32
N PHE A 117 6.58 -14.34 12.45
CA PHE A 117 7.85 -14.04 13.12
C PHE A 117 7.93 -12.64 13.74
N GLY A 118 6.82 -12.14 14.27
CA GLY A 118 6.78 -10.84 14.97
C GLY A 118 7.04 -9.64 14.05
N ARG A 119 6.82 -9.81 12.74
CA ARG A 119 6.95 -8.73 11.75
C ARG A 119 5.61 -8.04 11.59
N SER A 120 5.63 -6.75 11.29
CA SER A 120 4.42 -6.04 10.89
C SER A 120 4.75 -4.96 9.89
N GLU A 121 3.77 -4.65 9.05
CA GLU A 121 3.86 -3.60 8.05
C GLU A 121 2.63 -2.71 8.17
N ARG A 122 2.83 -1.39 8.11
CA ARG A 122 1.76 -0.41 8.01
C ARG A 122 2.06 0.47 6.81
N VAL A 123 1.08 0.64 5.93
CA VAL A 123 1.18 1.53 4.78
C VAL A 123 -0.03 2.44 4.77
N SER A 124 0.18 3.74 4.59
CA SER A 124 -0.89 4.71 4.42
C SER A 124 -0.67 5.48 3.13
N TYR A 125 -1.72 5.67 2.35
CA TYR A 125 -1.72 6.53 1.16
C TYR A 125 -2.77 7.63 1.30
N TRP A 126 -2.39 8.83 0.90
CA TRP A 126 -3.27 9.99 0.82
C TRP A 126 -3.60 10.20 -0.65
N LEU A 127 -4.87 10.07 -1.01
CA LEU A 127 -5.34 10.06 -2.40
C LEU A 127 -6.33 11.19 -2.63
N ASP A 128 -6.26 11.80 -3.81
CA ASP A 128 -7.33 12.65 -4.32
C ASP A 128 -8.55 11.77 -4.69
N PRO A 129 -9.72 11.96 -4.05
CA PRO A 129 -10.92 11.19 -4.36
C PRO A 129 -11.42 11.40 -5.80
N ALA A 130 -11.16 12.56 -6.42
CA ALA A 130 -11.67 12.87 -7.75
C ALA A 130 -10.85 12.21 -8.86
N THR A 131 -9.53 12.16 -8.70
CA THR A 131 -8.60 11.68 -9.74
C THR A 131 -7.96 10.34 -9.41
N GLY A 132 -8.00 9.91 -8.14
CA GLY A 132 -7.24 8.77 -7.63
C GLY A 132 -5.74 9.04 -7.51
N ALA A 133 -5.27 10.27 -7.77
CA ALA A 133 -3.86 10.62 -7.69
C ALA A 133 -3.37 10.52 -6.24
N ALA A 134 -2.22 9.86 -6.04
CA ALA A 134 -1.58 9.83 -4.73
C ALA A 134 -0.86 11.15 -4.48
N VAL A 135 -1.03 11.68 -3.27
CA VAL A 135 -0.42 12.93 -2.79
C VAL A 135 0.79 12.62 -1.93
N GLN A 136 0.67 11.62 -1.05
CA GLN A 136 1.76 11.10 -0.24
C GLN A 136 1.54 9.61 0.04
N GLY A 137 2.60 8.90 0.40
CA GLY A 137 2.53 7.58 1.03
C GLY A 137 3.47 7.51 2.24
N ASP A 138 3.12 6.71 3.24
CA ASP A 138 3.96 6.37 4.37
C ASP A 138 3.96 4.86 4.52
N LYS A 139 5.13 4.27 4.71
CA LYS A 139 5.30 2.85 4.95
C LYS A 139 6.21 2.64 6.15
N LEU A 140 5.70 1.96 7.17
CA LEU A 140 6.45 1.50 8.32
C LEU A 140 6.54 -0.02 8.27
N ALA A 141 7.76 -0.55 8.25
CA ALA A 141 8.04 -1.97 8.42
C ALA A 141 8.75 -2.19 9.76
N LEU A 142 8.26 -3.17 10.52
CA LEU A 142 8.77 -3.57 11.83
C LEU A 142 9.18 -5.06 11.81
N GLY A 143 10.13 -5.42 12.67
CA GLY A 143 10.71 -6.76 12.74
C GLY A 143 11.81 -7.01 11.69
N GLY A 144 12.81 -7.83 12.05
CA GLY A 144 13.97 -8.14 11.21
C GLY A 144 14.88 -6.95 10.93
N LYS A 145 14.47 -6.06 10.02
CA LYS A 145 15.17 -4.82 9.65
C LYS A 145 14.15 -3.67 9.59
N PRO A 146 13.80 -3.06 10.72
CA PRO A 146 12.79 -2.01 10.75
C PRO A 146 13.19 -0.79 9.91
N TYR A 147 12.22 -0.18 9.24
CA TYR A 147 12.40 1.08 8.53
C TYR A 147 11.06 1.80 8.32
N ARG A 148 11.14 3.11 8.11
CA ARG A 148 10.05 3.94 7.60
C ARG A 148 10.44 4.52 6.24
N LYS A 149 9.49 4.55 5.31
CA LYS A 149 9.60 5.26 4.04
C LYS A 149 8.46 6.26 3.94
N VAL A 150 8.78 7.47 3.50
CA VAL A 150 7.78 8.47 3.10
C VAL A 150 7.97 8.72 1.61
N PHE A 151 6.86 8.72 0.88
CA PHE A 151 6.79 8.92 -0.56
C PHE A 151 6.03 10.23 -0.80
N ARG A 152 6.65 11.25 -1.36
CA ARG A 152 5.94 12.45 -1.83
C ARG A 152 5.78 12.35 -3.32
N TYR A 153 4.55 12.34 -3.79
CA TYR A 153 4.26 12.32 -5.22
C TYR A 153 4.34 13.73 -5.77
N LEU A 154 5.01 13.87 -6.91
CA LEU A 154 5.22 15.12 -7.62
C LEU A 154 4.47 15.05 -8.95
N THR A 155 4.28 16.19 -9.60
CA THR A 155 3.64 16.25 -10.92
C THR A 155 4.38 15.39 -11.96
N ASP A 156 5.71 15.26 -11.83
CA ASP A 156 6.60 14.59 -12.77
C ASP A 156 7.39 13.40 -12.17
N GLY A 157 7.04 12.95 -10.95
CA GLY A 157 7.78 11.88 -10.31
C GLY A 157 7.41 11.60 -8.85
N ILE A 158 8.39 11.08 -8.11
CA ILE A 158 8.23 10.70 -6.71
C ILE A 158 9.53 10.97 -5.96
N GLU A 159 9.44 11.65 -4.83
CA GLU A 159 10.54 11.79 -3.89
C GLU A 159 10.36 10.79 -2.73
N VAL A 160 11.45 10.12 -2.34
CA VAL A 160 11.40 9.06 -1.33
C VAL A 160 12.41 9.33 -0.23
N TRP A 161 11.93 9.46 1.01
CA TRP A 161 12.77 9.48 2.19
C TRP A 161 12.70 8.15 2.89
N ARG A 162 13.86 7.63 3.31
CA ARG A 162 13.96 6.44 4.12
C ARG A 162 14.63 6.75 5.45
N GLN A 163 14.02 6.31 6.53
CA GLN A 163 14.60 6.29 7.86
C GLN A 163 14.68 4.84 8.31
N SER A 164 15.87 4.36 8.63
CA SER A 164 16.01 3.13 9.43
C SER A 164 16.36 3.59 10.85
N PRO A 165 16.06 2.84 11.91
CA PRO A 165 16.68 3.12 13.20
C PRO A 165 18.19 3.22 13.00
N ALA A 166 18.82 4.19 13.65
CA ALA A 166 20.25 4.11 13.81
C ALA A 166 20.51 2.79 14.56
N ASN A 167 21.49 2.01 14.11
CA ASN A 167 22.00 0.93 14.92
C ASN A 167 22.68 1.60 16.11
N ASP A 168 21.93 2.00 17.13
CA ASP A 168 22.45 2.60 18.37
C ASP A 168 23.00 1.48 19.27
N GLY A 169 23.80 0.58 18.67
CA GLY A 169 24.52 -0.50 19.34
C GLY A 169 25.98 -0.13 19.56
#